data_AF-A0A3A0EAU2-F1
#
_entry.id   AF-A0A3A0EAU2-F1
#
_cell.length_a   1.000
_cell.length_b   1.000
_cell.length_c   1.000
_cell.angle_alpha   90.00
_cell.angle_beta   90.00
_cell.angle_gamma   90.00
#
_symmetry.space_group_name_H-M   'P 1'
#
loop_
_entity.id
_entity.type
_entity.pdbx_description
1 polymer ?
#
loop_
_entity_poly.entity_id
_entity_poly.type
_entity_poly.pdbx_seq_one_letter_code
_entity_poly.pdbx_strand_id
1 'polypeptide(L)'
;MFHSLAGYRFATMRRITATEGDIVDYATVEGYIRMLVDMLDVQEVVFDVAMAREMMDNLERDGVPVAAFPQTLMNFAKPVDTFEDMFLNRRLVHDSPLLRWAVGNTVMMTDQNDNRRPHKKKSADRIDPCVASIMAVSRAAQGASGRSSYDSAPDDFLAFV
;
A
#
# COMPACT_ATOMS: atom_id res chain seq x y z
N MET A 1 -20.77 -0.75 7.45
CA MET A 1 -20.90 -2.19 7.85
C MET A 1 -19.94 -3.09 7.05
N PHE A 2 -19.30 -4.13 7.63
CA PHE A 2 -18.46 -5.07 6.84
C PHE A 2 -19.32 -6.12 6.14
N HIS A 3 -19.20 -6.22 4.81
CA HIS A 3 -20.02 -7.12 3.98
C HIS A 3 -19.40 -8.52 3.78
N SER A 4 -18.26 -8.82 4.41
CA SER A 4 -17.59 -10.13 4.32
C SER A 4 -17.08 -10.63 5.67
N LEU A 5 -17.08 -11.96 5.84
CA LEU A 5 -16.51 -12.65 7.01
C LEU A 5 -15.03 -12.29 7.24
N ALA A 6 -14.28 -12.10 6.16
CA ALA A 6 -12.89 -11.65 6.22
C ALA A 6 -12.77 -10.24 6.83
N GLY A 7 -13.62 -9.30 6.43
CA GLY A 7 -13.66 -7.96 7.00
C GLY A 7 -13.92 -7.97 8.50
N TYR A 8 -14.95 -8.69 8.94
CA TYR A 8 -15.26 -8.83 10.37
C TYR A 8 -14.11 -9.45 11.17
N ARG A 9 -13.47 -10.49 10.62
CA ARG A 9 -12.30 -11.16 11.24
C ARG A 9 -11.15 -10.18 11.44
N PHE A 10 -10.76 -9.43 10.41
CA PHE A 10 -9.63 -8.50 10.50
C PHE A 10 -9.92 -7.27 11.37
N ALA A 11 -11.18 -6.84 11.44
CA ALA A 11 -11.60 -5.78 12.36
C ALA A 11 -11.47 -6.22 13.82
N THR A 12 -11.93 -7.42 14.14
CA THR A 12 -11.76 -8.02 15.48
C THR A 12 -10.28 -8.15 15.87
N MET A 13 -9.41 -8.45 14.89
CA MET A 13 -7.96 -8.50 15.07
C MET A 13 -7.26 -7.12 15.09
N ARG A 14 -8.02 -6.02 15.00
CA ARG A 14 -7.50 -4.64 14.89
C ARG A 14 -6.49 -4.45 13.76
N ARG A 15 -6.70 -5.15 12.64
CA ARG A 15 -5.90 -5.01 11.41
C ARG A 15 -6.56 -4.12 10.36
N ILE A 16 -7.85 -3.81 10.54
CA ILE A 16 -8.59 -2.79 9.78
C ILE A 16 -9.52 -2.02 10.72
N THR A 17 -9.84 -0.78 10.37
CA THR A 17 -10.79 0.08 11.07
C THR A 17 -11.96 0.35 10.15
N ALA A 18 -13.19 0.13 10.62
CA ALA A 18 -14.38 0.57 9.89
C ALA A 18 -14.59 2.07 10.10
N THR A 19 -14.88 2.80 9.03
CA THR A 19 -15.48 4.13 9.15
C THR A 19 -16.94 3.99 9.61
N GLU A 20 -17.46 5.00 10.30
CA GLU A 20 -18.87 5.03 10.66
C GLU A 20 -19.76 5.10 9.40
N GLY A 21 -20.92 4.43 9.46
CA GLY A 21 -21.87 4.39 8.35
C GLY A 21 -21.58 3.33 7.28
N ASP A 22 -22.15 3.56 6.09
CA ASP A 22 -22.14 2.62 4.96
C ASP A 22 -21.23 3.06 3.80
N ILE A 23 -20.73 4.30 3.86
CA ILE A 23 -19.81 4.88 2.88
C ILE A 23 -18.46 5.10 3.56
N VAL A 24 -17.38 4.99 2.79
CA VAL A 24 -16.04 5.34 3.27
C VAL A 24 -16.00 6.84 3.55
N ASP A 25 -15.73 7.21 4.79
CA ASP A 25 -15.45 8.60 5.15
C ASP A 25 -14.01 8.96 4.78
N TYR A 26 -13.84 9.70 3.68
CA TYR A 26 -12.54 10.12 3.21
C TYR A 26 -11.84 11.08 4.17
N ALA A 27 -12.57 11.88 4.96
CA ALA A 27 -11.97 12.77 5.95
C ALA A 27 -11.29 11.97 7.07
N THR A 28 -11.93 10.88 7.53
CA THR A 28 -11.31 9.94 8.49
C THR A 28 -10.03 9.32 7.90
N VAL A 29 -10.04 8.93 6.63
CA VAL A 29 -8.84 8.35 5.97
C VAL A 29 -7.73 9.39 5.85
N GLU A 30 -8.04 10.62 5.43
CA GLU A 30 -7.06 11.71 5.38
C GLU A 30 -6.47 12.01 6.75
N GLY A 31 -7.30 12.08 7.80
CA GLY A 31 -6.85 12.29 9.18
C GLY A 31 -5.88 11.20 9.64
N TYR A 32 -6.14 9.95 9.29
CA TYR A 32 -5.22 8.84 9.57
C TYR A 32 -3.90 8.96 8.80
N ILE A 33 -3.93 9.40 7.54
CA ILE A 33 -2.71 9.65 6.75
C ILE A 33 -1.88 10.77 7.38
N ARG A 34 -2.51 11.89 7.77
CA ARG A 34 -1.81 13.00 8.45
C ARG A 34 -1.17 12.55 9.76
N MET A 35 -1.88 11.76 10.57
CA MET A 35 -1.32 11.17 11.78
C MET A 35 -0.07 10.31 11.49
N LEU A 36 -0.07 9.53 10.39
CA LEU A 36 1.11 8.76 9.99
C LEU A 36 2.26 9.67 9.54
N VAL A 37 1.97 10.75 8.81
CA VAL A 37 2.96 11.76 8.39
C VAL A 37 3.59 12.45 9.60
N ASP A 38 2.82 12.72 10.66
CA ASP A 38 3.35 13.31 11.89
C ASP A 38 4.25 12.35 12.69
N MET A 39 4.04 11.03 12.55
CA MET A 39 4.76 10.00 13.31
C MET A 39 5.95 9.39 12.57
N LEU A 40 6.00 9.51 11.24
CA LEU A 40 6.98 8.83 10.39
C LEU A 40 7.66 9.82 9.46
N ASP A 41 8.91 9.52 9.08
CA ASP A 41 9.60 10.23 8.01
C ASP A 41 9.06 9.80 6.63
N VAL A 42 7.83 10.23 6.32
CA VAL A 42 7.11 9.84 5.11
C VAL A 42 7.75 10.48 3.88
N GLN A 43 8.39 9.64 3.05
CA GLN A 43 9.01 10.09 1.81
C GLN A 43 8.00 10.31 0.68
N GLU A 44 6.93 9.52 0.64
CA GLU A 44 5.90 9.61 -0.40
C GLU A 44 4.60 8.89 0.03
N VAL A 45 3.44 9.42 -0.36
CA VAL A 45 2.12 8.77 -0.22
C VAL A 45 1.50 8.57 -1.59
N VAL A 46 1.27 7.31 -1.96
CA VAL A 46 0.99 6.94 -3.35
C VAL A 46 -0.44 6.44 -3.51
N PHE A 47 -1.17 6.97 -4.49
CA PHE A 47 -2.61 6.73 -4.65
C PHE A 47 -2.99 6.08 -5.99
N ASP A 48 -4.05 5.25 -5.93
CA ASP A 48 -4.85 4.93 -7.11
C ASP A 48 -5.82 6.07 -7.39
N VAL A 49 -5.58 6.77 -8.49
CA VAL A 49 -6.18 8.08 -8.78
C VAL A 49 -7.71 8.05 -8.89
N ALA A 50 -8.31 6.92 -9.29
CA ALA A 50 -9.71 6.88 -9.74
C ALA A 50 -10.72 7.50 -8.75
N MET A 51 -10.55 7.26 -7.44
CA MET A 51 -11.45 7.74 -6.39
C MET A 51 -10.73 8.57 -5.31
N ALA A 52 -9.49 8.98 -5.56
CA ALA A 52 -8.63 9.63 -4.57
C ALA A 52 -8.26 11.08 -4.91
N ARG A 53 -8.74 11.64 -6.03
CA ARG A 53 -8.31 12.98 -6.50
C ARG A 53 -8.49 14.08 -5.45
N GLU A 54 -9.68 14.19 -4.87
CA GLU A 54 -9.95 15.22 -3.86
C GLU A 54 -9.06 15.05 -2.62
N MET A 55 -8.89 13.81 -2.16
CA MET A 55 -8.00 13.47 -1.05
C MET A 55 -6.54 13.83 -1.36
N MET A 56 -6.07 13.55 -2.58
CA MET A 56 -4.72 13.92 -3.01
C MET A 56 -4.54 15.44 -2.98
N ASP A 57 -5.48 16.20 -3.54
CA ASP A 57 -5.43 17.66 -3.56
C ASP A 57 -5.42 18.25 -2.14
N ASN A 58 -6.22 17.69 -1.22
CA ASN A 58 -6.26 18.12 0.18
C ASN A 58 -4.93 17.86 0.90
N LEU A 59 -4.38 16.66 0.75
CA LEU A 59 -3.11 16.28 1.37
C LEU A 59 -1.92 17.06 0.78
N GLU A 60 -1.93 17.32 -0.52
CA GLU A 60 -0.91 18.14 -1.19
C GLU A 60 -0.91 19.58 -0.67
N ARG A 61 -2.09 20.18 -0.43
CA ARG A 61 -2.20 21.51 0.19
C ARG A 61 -1.61 21.56 1.61
N ASP A 62 -1.66 20.44 2.32
CA ASP A 62 -1.06 20.29 3.65
C ASP A 62 0.45 19.97 3.59
N GLY A 63 1.05 19.91 2.40
CA GLY A 63 2.47 19.64 2.20
C GLY A 63 2.86 18.16 2.21
N VAL A 64 1.88 17.24 2.19
CA VAL A 64 2.16 15.80 2.11
C VAL A 64 2.72 15.47 0.72
N PRO A 65 3.81 14.69 0.60
CA PRO A 65 4.40 14.31 -0.69
C PRO A 65 3.55 13.25 -1.40
N VAL A 66 2.45 13.68 -2.02
CA VAL A 66 1.52 12.78 -2.70
C VAL A 66 1.98 12.43 -4.12
N ALA A 67 1.73 11.20 -4.54
CA ALA A 67 2.02 10.75 -5.90
C ALA A 67 0.89 9.90 -6.49
N ALA A 68 0.63 10.09 -7.78
CA ALA A 68 -0.30 9.26 -8.54
C ALA A 68 0.37 7.97 -9.01
N PHE A 69 -0.34 6.84 -8.88
CA PHE A 69 0.06 5.57 -9.50
C PHE A 69 -1.07 5.04 -10.39
N PRO A 70 -1.02 5.31 -11.71
CA PRO A 70 -2.04 4.79 -12.61
C PRO A 70 -1.94 3.27 -12.70
N GLN A 71 -3.04 2.56 -12.41
CA GLN A 71 -3.10 1.09 -12.36
C GLN A 71 -3.18 0.41 -13.74
N THR A 72 -2.37 0.87 -14.69
CA THR A 72 -2.25 0.25 -16.03
C THR A 72 -1.33 -0.97 -15.99
N LEU A 73 -1.44 -1.85 -17.01
CA LEU A 73 -0.57 -3.02 -17.11
C LEU A 73 0.90 -2.64 -17.18
N MET A 74 1.24 -1.66 -18.01
CA MET A 74 2.62 -1.19 -18.17
C MET A 74 3.19 -0.60 -16.89
N ASN A 75 2.38 0.16 -16.14
CA ASN A 75 2.82 0.73 -14.87
C ASN A 75 2.98 -0.32 -13.77
N PHE A 76 2.33 -1.48 -13.88
CA PHE A 76 2.47 -2.58 -12.91
C PHE A 76 3.49 -3.64 -13.29
N ALA A 77 3.86 -3.77 -14.57
CA ALA A 77 4.75 -4.83 -15.04
C ALA A 77 6.04 -4.91 -14.22
N LYS A 78 6.82 -3.81 -14.19
CA LYS A 78 8.05 -3.76 -13.39
C LYS A 78 7.79 -3.82 -11.87
N PRO A 79 6.80 -3.11 -11.32
CA PRO A 79 6.45 -3.19 -9.90
C PRO A 79 6.12 -4.59 -9.38
N VAL A 80 5.41 -5.40 -10.16
CA VAL A 80 5.11 -6.78 -9.79
C VAL A 80 6.40 -7.60 -9.70
N ASP A 81 7.28 -7.49 -10.69
CA ASP A 81 8.57 -8.20 -10.68
C ASP A 81 9.43 -7.79 -9.49
N THR A 82 9.49 -6.49 -9.17
CA THR A 82 10.23 -5.98 -8.02
C THR A 82 9.65 -6.47 -6.69
N PHE A 83 8.32 -6.46 -6.56
CA PHE A 83 7.67 -6.96 -5.35
C PHE A 83 7.91 -8.47 -5.15
N GLU A 84 7.78 -9.26 -6.21
CA GLU A 84 8.04 -10.70 -6.17
C GLU A 84 9.51 -11.01 -5.84
N ASP A 85 10.46 -10.30 -6.46
CA ASP A 85 11.89 -10.45 -6.17
C ASP A 85 12.19 -10.17 -4.68
N MET A 86 11.70 -9.04 -4.15
CA MET A 86 11.91 -8.70 -2.75
C MET A 86 11.25 -9.68 -1.79
N PHE A 87 10.05 -10.16 -2.13
CA PHE A 87 9.33 -11.13 -1.33
C PHE A 87 10.03 -12.50 -1.30
N LEU A 88 10.37 -13.04 -2.47
CA LEU A 88 11.01 -14.36 -2.61
C LEU A 88 12.40 -14.39 -2.00
N ASN A 89 13.16 -13.30 -2.12
CA ASN A 89 14.49 -13.17 -1.52
C ASN A 89 14.47 -12.72 -0.05
N ARG A 90 13.29 -12.68 0.61
CA ARG A 90 13.14 -12.29 2.02
C ARG A 90 13.70 -10.91 2.35
N ARG A 91 13.63 -9.99 1.40
CA ARG A 91 14.03 -8.58 1.53
C ARG A 91 12.85 -7.68 1.92
N LEU A 92 11.63 -8.22 1.91
CA LEU A 92 10.43 -7.56 2.40
C LEU A 92 10.12 -8.05 3.83
N VAL A 93 10.27 -7.18 4.82
CA VAL A 93 9.83 -7.46 6.20
C VAL A 93 8.37 -7.01 6.34
N HIS A 94 7.49 -7.92 6.74
CA HIS A 94 6.08 -7.60 7.00
C HIS A 94 5.54 -8.47 8.15
N ASP A 95 4.85 -7.85 9.11
CA ASP A 95 4.04 -8.56 10.11
C ASP A 95 2.55 -8.20 9.97
N SER A 96 1.98 -8.60 8.83
CA SER A 96 0.57 -8.33 8.52
C SER A 96 -0.12 -9.60 8.03
N PRO A 97 -0.96 -10.24 8.88
CA PRO A 97 -1.84 -11.33 8.46
C PRO A 97 -2.83 -10.90 7.37
N LEU A 98 -3.21 -9.61 7.35
CA LEU A 98 -4.05 -9.02 6.31
C LEU A 98 -3.34 -9.02 4.96
N LEU A 99 -2.07 -8.60 4.93
CA LEU A 99 -1.27 -8.63 3.71
C LEU A 99 -1.07 -10.07 3.22
N ARG A 100 -0.73 -11.00 4.12
CA ARG A 100 -0.56 -12.42 3.77
C ARG A 100 -1.82 -12.99 3.12
N TRP A 101 -2.98 -12.68 3.68
CA TRP A 101 -4.27 -13.11 3.14
C TRP A 101 -4.55 -12.47 1.77
N ALA A 102 -4.35 -11.16 1.61
CA ALA A 102 -4.57 -10.46 0.35
C ALA A 102 -3.64 -10.97 -0.77
N VAL A 103 -2.37 -11.26 -0.46
CA VAL A 103 -1.43 -11.89 -1.40
C VAL A 103 -1.94 -13.26 -1.83
N GLY A 104 -2.41 -14.08 -0.90
CA GLY A 104 -2.99 -15.41 -1.19
C GLY A 104 -4.26 -15.37 -2.05
N ASN A 105 -5.01 -14.26 -2.04
CA ASN A 105 -6.19 -14.07 -2.89
C ASN A 105 -5.86 -13.60 -4.31
N THR A 106 -4.65 -13.03 -4.51
CA THR A 106 -4.34 -12.25 -5.70
C THR A 106 -4.12 -13.13 -6.92
N VAL A 107 -4.87 -12.83 -7.98
CA VAL A 107 -4.68 -13.42 -9.31
C VAL A 107 -4.06 -12.38 -10.23
N MET A 108 -3.06 -12.75 -11.01
CA MET A 108 -2.42 -11.86 -11.97
C MET A 108 -3.11 -11.94 -13.34
N MET A 109 -3.24 -10.79 -14.00
CA MET A 109 -3.46 -10.68 -15.43
C MET A 109 -2.11 -10.63 -16.11
N THR A 110 -1.94 -11.38 -17.19
CA THR A 110 -0.73 -11.38 -18.03
C THR A 110 -1.13 -11.07 -19.47
N ASP A 111 -0.37 -10.23 -20.16
CA ASP A 111 -0.53 -10.02 -21.61
C ASP A 111 0.38 -10.95 -22.43
N GLN A 112 0.39 -10.77 -23.75
CA GLN A 112 1.23 -11.52 -24.68
C GLN A 112 2.74 -11.23 -24.57
N ASN A 113 3.13 -10.19 -23.84
CA ASN A 113 4.52 -9.77 -23.65
C ASN A 113 4.99 -10.07 -22.21
N ASP A 114 4.29 -10.96 -21.50
CA ASP A 114 4.52 -11.31 -20.10
C ASP A 114 4.45 -10.14 -19.10
N ASN A 115 3.83 -9.01 -19.48
CA ASN A 115 3.57 -7.93 -18.53
C ASN A 115 2.46 -8.37 -17.58
N ARG A 116 2.65 -8.14 -16.27
CA ARG A 116 1.74 -8.60 -15.23
C ARG A 116 1.15 -7.46 -14.42
N ARG A 117 -0.10 -7.62 -14.00
CA ARG A 117 -0.73 -6.77 -12.96
C ARG A 117 -1.76 -7.54 -12.15
N PRO A 118 -2.06 -7.10 -10.91
CA PRO A 118 -3.16 -7.69 -10.13
C PRO A 118 -4.52 -7.56 -10.83
N HIS A 119 -5.27 -8.67 -10.90
CA HIS A 119 -6.58 -8.74 -11.53
C HIS A 119 -7.71 -8.77 -10.48
N LYS A 120 -8.12 -7.58 -10.00
CA LYS A 120 -9.16 -7.40 -8.96
C LYS A 120 -10.41 -8.27 -9.19
N LYS A 121 -10.98 -8.27 -10.41
CA LYS A 121 -12.23 -9.02 -10.72
C LYS A 121 -12.10 -10.56 -10.75
N LYS A 122 -10.88 -11.10 -10.88
CA LYS A 122 -10.63 -12.55 -10.97
C LYS A 122 -10.03 -13.12 -9.68
N SER A 123 -9.66 -12.25 -8.75
CA SER A 123 -9.14 -12.63 -7.45
C SER A 123 -10.25 -13.19 -6.58
N ALA A 124 -9.88 -14.09 -5.65
CA ALA A 124 -10.85 -14.84 -4.85
C ALA A 124 -11.60 -13.95 -3.84
N ASP A 125 -10.94 -12.91 -3.34
CA ASP A 125 -11.48 -11.92 -2.39
C ASP A 125 -10.68 -10.61 -2.52
N ARG A 126 -10.75 -9.71 -1.52
CA ARG A 126 -10.05 -8.42 -1.51
C ARG A 126 -8.53 -8.59 -1.65
N ILE A 127 -7.96 -7.69 -2.44
CA ILE A 127 -6.52 -7.65 -2.75
C ILE A 127 -5.92 -6.26 -2.54
N ASP A 128 -6.70 -5.29 -2.05
CA ASP A 128 -6.25 -3.91 -1.88
C ASP A 128 -4.96 -3.80 -1.06
N PRO A 129 -4.75 -4.56 0.04
CA PRO A 129 -3.47 -4.58 0.74
C PRO A 129 -2.30 -5.06 -0.13
N CYS A 130 -2.50 -6.06 -0.99
CA CYS A 130 -1.46 -6.55 -1.90
C CYS A 130 -1.12 -5.49 -2.96
N VAL A 131 -2.14 -4.88 -3.56
CA VAL A 131 -1.96 -3.80 -4.56
C VAL A 131 -1.22 -2.61 -3.95
N ALA A 132 -1.62 -2.18 -2.74
CA ALA A 132 -0.97 -1.09 -2.03
C ALA A 132 0.50 -1.43 -1.70
N SER A 133 0.81 -2.67 -1.30
CA SER A 133 2.19 -3.09 -1.04
C SER A 133 3.05 -3.13 -2.31
N ILE A 134 2.52 -3.57 -3.45
CA ILE A 134 3.25 -3.53 -4.74
C ILE A 134 3.59 -2.07 -5.11
N MET A 135 2.62 -1.16 -4.96
CA MET A 135 2.82 0.27 -5.22
C MET A 135 3.88 0.88 -4.30
N ALA A 136 3.78 0.63 -2.99
CA ALA A 136 4.73 1.13 -2.00
C ALA A 136 6.15 0.63 -2.26
N VAL A 137 6.32 -0.69 -2.50
CA VAL A 137 7.63 -1.29 -2.80
C VAL A 137 8.23 -0.72 -4.08
N SER A 138 7.42 -0.54 -5.12
CA SER A 138 7.90 0.07 -6.36
C SER A 138 8.47 1.46 -6.14
N ARG A 139 7.77 2.31 -5.38
CA ARG A 139 8.18 3.68 -5.16
C ARG A 139 9.40 3.76 -4.24
N ALA A 140 9.43 2.93 -3.20
CA ALA A 140 10.61 2.77 -2.35
C ALA A 140 11.84 2.32 -3.16
N ALA A 141 11.68 1.35 -4.07
CA ALA A 141 12.77 0.85 -4.91
C ALA A 141 13.28 1.90 -5.92
N GLN A 142 12.38 2.74 -6.46
CA GLN A 142 12.75 3.82 -7.38
C GLN A 142 13.44 5.00 -6.67
N GLY A 143 13.03 5.29 -5.43
CA GLY A 143 13.62 6.32 -4.58
C GLY A 143 14.85 5.88 -3.79
N ALA A 144 15.29 4.62 -3.93
CA ALA A 144 16.38 4.08 -3.14
C ALA A 144 17.72 4.78 -3.48
N SER A 145 18.25 5.53 -2.52
CA SER A 145 19.59 6.15 -2.62
C SER A 145 20.73 5.13 -2.41
N GLY A 146 20.41 3.89 -2.02
CA GLY A 146 21.37 2.86 -1.62
C GLY A 146 21.97 3.06 -0.23
N ARG A 147 21.59 4.13 0.49
CA ARG A 147 22.01 4.38 1.88
C ARG A 147 21.06 3.69 2.86
N SER A 148 21.63 3.21 3.96
CA SER A 148 20.83 2.67 5.06
C SER A 148 20.18 3.82 5.82
N SER A 149 18.92 3.67 6.23
CA SER A 149 18.29 4.66 7.13
C SER A 149 19.02 4.77 8.47
N TYR A 150 19.75 3.73 8.87
CA TYR A 150 20.60 3.73 10.08
C TYR A 150 21.82 4.64 9.94
N ASP A 151 22.29 4.95 8.73
CA ASP A 151 23.48 5.78 8.53
C ASP A 151 23.21 7.26 8.87
N SER A 152 21.94 7.67 8.82
CA SER A 152 21.47 9.01 9.14
C SER A 152 20.48 9.04 10.29
N ALA A 153 20.28 7.92 10.97
CA ALA A 153 19.37 7.83 12.10
C ALA A 153 19.95 8.61 13.30
N PRO A 154 19.11 9.35 14.05
CA PRO A 154 19.49 9.89 15.35
C PRO A 154 19.98 8.78 16.30
N ASP A 155 20.89 9.11 17.22
CA ASP A 155 21.47 8.13 18.16
C ASP A 155 20.42 7.47 19.08
N ASP A 156 19.24 8.08 19.24
CA ASP A 156 18.10 7.57 20.01
C ASP A 156 17.06 6.81 19.15
N PHE A 157 17.38 6.50 17.89
CA PHE A 157 16.48 5.78 17.00
C PHE A 157 16.19 4.36 17.49
N LEU A 158 14.97 4.14 17.99
CA LEU A 158 14.46 2.82 18.30
C LEU A 158 14.16 2.09 17.00
N ALA A 159 15.08 1.24 16.56
CA ALA A 159 14.84 0.30 15.48
C ALA A 159 13.65 -0.60 15.86
N PHE A 160 12.63 -0.66 15.02
CA PHE A 160 11.56 -1.65 15.15
C PHE A 160 12.18 -3.05 14.94
N VAL A 161 12.43 -3.75 16.05
CA VAL A 161 12.74 -5.19 16.10
C VAL A 161 11.52 -5.93 16.62
#